data_AF-A0A7V3RYH8-F1
#
_entry.id   AF-A0A7V3RYH8-F1
#
_cell.length_a   1.000
_cell.length_b   1.000
_cell.length_c   1.000
_cell.angle_alpha   90.00
_cell.angle_beta   90.00
_cell.angle_gamma   90.00
#
_symmetry.space_group_name_H-M   'P 1'
#
loop_
_entity.id
_entity.type
_entity.pdbx_description
1 polymer ?
#
loop_
_entity_poly.entity_id
_entity_poly.type
_entity_poly.pdbx_seq_one_letter_code
_entity_poly.pdbx_strand_id
1 'polypeptide(L)' 'MKIRCEACGTEYENPASLICDNCGYRMTRIRPPKGEENPEFVRCIKCGARVKWGQKVCPNCGDLVRYG' A
#
# COMPACT_ATOMS: atom_id res chain seq x y z
N MET A 1 9.76 -4.74 9.47
CA MET A 1 9.93 -3.52 10.30
C MET A 1 9.71 -3.95 11.73
N LYS A 2 10.70 -3.85 12.61
CA LYS A 2 10.52 -4.29 14.01
C LYS A 2 9.66 -3.27 14.77
N ILE A 3 8.62 -3.75 15.43
CA ILE A 3 7.66 -2.93 16.16
C ILE A 3 7.56 -3.45 17.58
N ARG A 4 7.62 -2.55 18.55
CA ARG A 4 7.45 -2.87 19.96
C ARG A 4 6.11 -2.33 20.45
N CYS A 5 5.33 -3.14 21.16
CA CYS A 5 4.12 -2.70 21.82
C CYS A 5 4.47 -1.65 22.88
N GLU A 6 3.88 -0.46 22.79
CA GLU A 6 4.13 0.63 23.75
C GLU A 6 3.53 0.39 25.14
N ALA A 7 2.60 -0.56 25.27
CA ALA A 7 1.95 -0.89 26.54
C ALA A 7 2.68 -2.00 27.31
N CYS A 8 3.02 -3.13 26.66
CA CYS A 8 3.61 -4.29 27.36
C CYS A 8 5.06 -4.60 26.94
N GLY A 9 5.57 -3.96 25.88
CA GLY A 9 6.94 -4.14 25.43
C GLY A 9 7.19 -5.35 24.52
N THR A 10 6.17 -6.14 24.15
CA THR A 10 6.30 -7.25 23.18
C THR A 10 6.81 -6.76 21.83
N GLU A 11 7.72 -7.50 21.21
CA GLU A 11 8.36 -7.15 19.94
C GLU A 11 7.83 -8.02 18.78
N TYR A 12 7.64 -7.41 17.61
CA TYR A 12 7.10 -8.02 16.40
C TYR A 12 7.95 -7.65 15.19
N GLU A 13 8.20 -8.58 14.27
CA GLU A 13 8.98 -8.30 13.07
C GLU A 13 8.14 -7.76 11.89
N ASN A 14 6.85 -8.13 11.86
CA ASN A 14 5.85 -7.63 10.90
C ASN A 14 4.43 -8.05 11.33
N PRO A 15 3.76 -7.36 12.27
CA PRO A 15 2.46 -7.79 12.75
C PRO A 15 1.36 -7.58 11.69
N ALA A 16 0.56 -8.62 11.43
CA ALA A 16 -0.57 -8.56 10.50
C ALA A 16 -1.80 -7.84 11.08
N SER A 17 -1.85 -7.67 12.40
CA SER A 17 -2.92 -6.99 13.14
C SER A 17 -2.35 -5.82 13.94
N LEU A 18 -3.16 -4.77 14.10
CA LEU A 18 -2.83 -3.65 14.98
C LEU A 18 -3.21 -3.91 16.44
N ILE A 19 -3.61 -5.14 16.79
CA ILE A 19 -3.92 -5.54 18.17
C ILE A 19 -2.80 -6.45 18.67
N CYS A 20 -2.16 -6.08 19.77
CA CYS A 20 -1.18 -6.92 20.45
C CYS A 20 -1.89 -8.16 21.03
N ASP A 21 -1.44 -9.35 20.64
CA ASP A 21 -1.98 -10.63 21.13
C ASP A 21 -1.61 -10.92 22.60
N ASN A 22 -0.54 -10.31 23.12
CA ASN A 22 -0.10 -10.51 24.49
C ASN A 22 -0.92 -9.67 25.51
N CYS A 23 -1.27 -8.41 25.18
CA CYS A 23 -1.93 -7.52 26.14
C CYS A 23 -3.24 -6.87 25.65
N GLY A 24 -3.64 -7.13 24.39
CA GLY A 24 -4.85 -6.56 23.80
C GLY A 24 -4.75 -5.08 23.40
N TYR A 25 -3.61 -4.43 23.63
CA TYR A 25 -3.43 -3.02 23.28
C TYR A 25 -3.46 -2.81 21.76
N ARG A 26 -4.21 -1.79 21.30
CA ARG A 26 -4.23 -1.39 19.89
C ARG A 26 -3.02 -0.51 19.58
N MET A 27 -2.08 -1.06 18.81
CA MET A 27 -0.88 -0.40 18.29
C MET A 27 -1.26 0.59 17.17
N THR A 28 -1.71 1.79 17.54
CA THR A 28 -2.22 2.82 16.62
C THR A 28 -1.13 3.60 15.87
N ARG A 29 0.12 3.54 16.32
CA ARG A 29 1.25 4.27 15.71
C ARG A 29 1.94 3.52 14.58
N ILE A 30 1.55 2.26 14.34
CA ILE A 30 1.93 1.58 13.11
C ILE A 30 1.08 2.19 12.02
N ARG A 31 1.57 3.27 11.40
CA ARG A 31 1.24 3.47 10.00
C ARG A 31 1.80 2.22 9.31
N PRO A 32 0.99 1.32 8.72
CA PRO A 32 1.56 0.42 7.73
C PRO A 32 2.37 1.32 6.79
N PRO A 33 3.55 0.90 6.30
CA PRO A 33 4.12 1.62 5.17
C PRO A 33 2.98 1.70 4.18
N LYS A 34 2.44 2.91 3.98
CA LYS A 34 1.45 3.18 2.95
C LYS A 34 2.23 2.73 1.75
N GLY A 35 1.88 1.55 1.23
CA GLY A 35 2.70 0.89 0.24
C GLY A 35 3.10 1.97 -0.73
N GLU A 36 4.39 2.08 -1.01
CA GLU A 36 4.82 2.78 -2.21
C GLU A 36 4.31 1.93 -3.38
N GLU A 37 3.00 1.85 -3.53
CA GLU A 37 2.32 1.47 -4.73
C GLU A 37 2.46 2.68 -5.63
N ASN A 38 3.66 2.86 -6.17
CA ASN A 38 3.70 3.17 -7.58
C ASN A 38 3.32 1.84 -8.24
N PRO A 39 2.03 1.58 -8.53
CA PRO A 39 1.68 0.32 -9.15
C PRO A 39 2.47 0.27 -10.45
N GLU A 40 3.21 -0.80 -10.70
CA GLU A 40 4.00 -0.93 -11.94
C GLU A 40 3.13 -0.69 -13.19
N PHE A 41 1.83 -0.92 -13.04
CA PHE A 41 0.80 -0.68 -14.04
C PHE A 41 -0.44 0.01 -13.48
N VAL A 42 -0.97 0.96 -14.26
CA VAL A 42 -2.27 1.61 -14.06
C VAL A 42 -3.27 1.09 -15.10
N ARG A 43 -4.56 1.18 -14.82
CA ARG A 43 -5.61 0.89 -15.81
C ARG A 43 -5.99 2.16 -16.54
N CYS A 44 -6.05 2.10 -17.86
CA CYS A 44 -6.61 3.19 -18.66
C CYS A 44 -8.11 3.32 -18.36
N ILE A 45 -8.56 4.50 -17.93
CA ILE A 45 -9.97 4.75 -17.59
C ILE A 45 -10.88 4.62 -18.83
N LYS A 46 -10.34 4.88 -20.04
CA LYS A 46 -11.12 4.84 -21.28
C LYS A 46 -11.36 3.44 -21.82
N CYS A 47 -10.35 2.56 -21.82
CA CYS A 47 -10.45 1.23 -22.43
C CYS A 47 -10.17 0.06 -21.48
N GLY A 48 -9.79 0.34 -20.23
CA GLY A 48 -9.46 -0.69 -19.23
C GLY A 48 -8.10 -1.37 -19.42
N ALA A 49 -7.34 -1.02 -20.46
CA ALA A 49 -6.03 -1.62 -20.73
C ALA A 49 -5.05 -1.38 -19.57
N ARG A 50 -4.23 -2.39 -19.27
CA ARG A 50 -3.16 -2.30 -18.28
C ARG A 50 -1.96 -1.59 -18.91
N VAL A 51 -1.67 -0.37 -18.44
CA VAL A 51 -0.61 0.51 -18.97
C VAL A 51 0.48 0.69 -17.93
N LYS A 52 1.75 0.68 -18.34
CA LYS A 52 2.87 0.87 -17.41
C LYS A 52 2.82 2.27 -16.77
N TRP A 53 3.05 2.36 -15.47
CA TRP A 53 3.11 3.64 -14.76
C TRP A 53 4.24 4.52 -15.31
N GLY A 54 3.95 5.81 -15.54
CA GLY A 54 4.85 6.75 -16.22
C GLY A 54 4.55 6.96 -17.72
N GLN A 55 3.74 6.11 -18.36
CA GLN A 55 3.33 6.33 -19.76
C GLN A 55 2.26 7.42 -19.84
N LYS A 56 2.47 8.42 -20.71
CA LYS A 56 1.52 9.53 -20.91
C LYS A 56 0.33 9.13 -21.79
N VAL A 57 0.53 8.22 -22.73
CA VAL A 57 -0.46 7.82 -23.74
C VAL A 57 -0.70 6.31 -23.65
N CYS A 58 -1.96 5.90 -23.70
CA CYS A 58 -2.34 4.50 -23.69
C CYS A 58 -2.00 3.87 -25.05
N PRO A 59 -1.17 2.81 -25.11
CA PRO A 59 -0.81 2.17 -26.38
C PRO A 59 -1.97 1.41 -27.03
N ASN A 60 -3.07 1.18 -26.30
CA ASN A 60 -4.21 0.44 -26.81
C ASN A 60 -5.25 1.34 -27.49
N CYS A 61 -5.51 2.52 -26.93
CA CYS A 61 -6.60 3.39 -27.40
C CYS A 61 -6.15 4.81 -27.80
N GLY A 62 -4.87 5.15 -27.63
CA GLY A 62 -4.29 6.44 -28.01
C GLY A 62 -4.65 7.60 -27.08
N ASP A 63 -5.40 7.36 -26.01
CA ASP A 63 -5.84 8.39 -25.07
C ASP A 63 -4.81 8.65 -23.96
N LEU A 64 -4.91 9.79 -23.28
CA LEU A 64 -3.98 10.15 -22.22
C LEU A 64 -4.26 9.34 -20.95
N VAL A 65 -3.22 8.74 -20.38
CA VAL A 65 -3.30 8.01 -19.12
C VAL A 65 -3.36 9.02 -17.98
N ARG A 66 -4.46 9.05 -17.25
CA ARG A 66 -4.62 9.87 -16.04
C ARG A 66 -4.41 9.00 -14.81
N TYR A 67 -3.50 9.44 -13.93
CA TYR A 67 -3.30 8.87 -12.60
C TYR A 67 -4.41 9.41 -11.70
N GLY A 68 -5.40 8.57 -11.41
CA GLY A 68 -6.49 8.87 -10.48
C GLY A 68 -6.13 8.42 -9.07
#